data_AF-W1INY7-F1
#
_entry.id   AF-W1INY7-F1
#
_cell.length_a   1.000
_cell.length_b   1.000
_cell.length_c   1.000
_cell.angle_alpha   90.00
_cell.angle_beta   90.00
_cell.angle_gamma   90.00
#
_symmetry.space_group_name_H-M   'P 1'
#
loop_
_entity.id
_entity.type
_entity.pdbx_description
1 polymer ?
#
loop_
_entity_poly.entity_id
_entity_poly.type
_entity_poly.pdbx_seq_one_letter_code
_entity_poly.pdbx_strand_id
1 'polypeptide(L)'
;MIKGDNFSISNKGRITDGIYNSGTIDGNVELGNTRLYMSGPNATLKGNVSGSKDSVVTIGGKGAATENLDLTYTHDMNVGTVKILSGSALRLGDGHKTGSITSNIDNAGSLYFNFNTTISALNNSGTVFVGGDNKTVGRTLTIAGDYRGNNGTVTISTMLGGDHSKTDKLVVKGSTSGTTHLVIKNIGGTGAQTTEGIKVVDVQGASDGIFHLVGDYNHKGEPVVVAGGGVCLPSL
;
A
#
# COMPACT_ATOMS: atom_id res chain seq x y z
N MET A 1 -1.87 -16.75 27.54
CA MET A 1 -3.15 -16.39 26.91
C MET A 1 -4.03 -15.75 27.97
N ILE A 2 -4.39 -14.48 27.82
CA ILE A 2 -5.36 -13.79 28.69
C ILE A 2 -6.74 -14.00 28.06
N LYS A 3 -7.77 -14.40 28.83
CA LYS A 3 -9.13 -14.72 28.34
C LYS A 3 -10.19 -14.02 29.19
N GLY A 4 -11.22 -13.48 28.54
CA GLY A 4 -12.37 -12.76 29.12
C GLY A 4 -12.76 -11.55 28.27
N ASP A 5 -13.64 -10.68 28.75
CA ASP A 5 -14.30 -9.69 27.89
C ASP A 5 -13.56 -8.35 27.76
N ASN A 6 -12.94 -7.85 28.86
CA ASN A 6 -12.26 -6.55 28.87
C ASN A 6 -10.99 -6.62 29.74
N PHE A 7 -9.86 -6.17 29.19
CA PHE A 7 -8.58 -6.11 29.89
C PHE A 7 -7.85 -4.80 29.59
N SER A 8 -7.09 -4.31 30.56
CA SER A 8 -6.05 -3.31 30.33
C SER A 8 -4.70 -3.91 30.71
N ILE A 9 -3.68 -3.66 29.88
CA ILE A 9 -2.31 -4.11 30.14
C ILE A 9 -1.46 -2.84 30.30
N SER A 10 -0.99 -2.58 31.51
CA SER A 10 0.03 -1.55 31.78
C SER A 10 1.34 -2.25 32.10
N ASN A 11 2.27 -2.21 31.16
CA ASN A 11 3.61 -2.77 31.34
C ASN A 11 4.63 -1.63 31.44
N LYS A 12 5.32 -1.54 32.59
CA LYS A 12 6.44 -0.60 32.79
C LYS A 12 7.81 -1.22 32.44
N GLY A 13 7.86 -2.51 32.11
CA GLY A 13 9.07 -3.23 31.70
C GLY A 13 9.28 -3.21 30.18
N ARG A 14 10.11 -4.13 29.66
CA ARG A 14 10.39 -4.27 28.22
C ARG A 14 9.75 -5.54 27.67
N ILE A 15 9.03 -5.43 26.55
CA ILE A 15 8.52 -6.57 25.77
C ILE A 15 9.55 -6.88 24.67
N THR A 16 10.06 -8.10 24.61
CA THR A 16 11.16 -8.49 23.70
C THR A 16 10.69 -9.22 22.44
N ASP A 17 9.63 -10.02 22.54
CA ASP A 17 9.13 -10.86 21.43
C ASP A 17 7.90 -10.30 20.72
N GLY A 18 7.48 -9.10 21.11
CA GLY A 18 6.32 -8.39 20.56
C GLY A 18 4.99 -8.72 21.25
N ILE A 19 3.93 -8.08 20.78
CA ILE A 19 2.55 -8.22 21.25
C ILE A 19 1.77 -8.92 20.15
N TYR A 20 1.15 -10.05 20.47
CA TYR A 20 0.30 -10.79 19.53
C TYR A 20 -1.17 -10.52 19.88
N ASN A 21 -1.89 -9.87 18.97
CA ASN A 21 -3.30 -9.59 19.13
C ASN A 21 -4.11 -10.34 18.06
N SER A 22 -5.03 -11.19 18.52
CA SER A 22 -6.00 -11.91 17.67
C SER A 22 -7.46 -11.51 17.93
N GLY A 23 -7.67 -10.54 18.83
CA GLY A 23 -8.97 -9.96 19.12
C GLY A 23 -8.99 -8.47 18.80
N THR A 24 -9.74 -7.71 19.60
CA THR A 24 -9.88 -6.26 19.41
C THR A 24 -8.95 -5.50 20.34
N ILE A 25 -8.18 -4.56 19.77
CA ILE A 25 -7.60 -3.45 20.52
C ILE A 25 -8.48 -2.23 20.25
N ASP A 26 -9.17 -1.74 21.28
CA ASP A 26 -10.01 -0.55 21.23
C ASP A 26 -9.35 0.57 22.05
N GLY A 27 -8.79 1.56 21.36
CA GLY A 27 -7.93 2.58 21.95
C GLY A 27 -6.53 2.67 21.34
N ASN A 28 -5.81 3.72 21.73
CA ASN A 28 -4.49 4.03 21.19
C ASN A 28 -3.43 3.04 21.68
N VAL A 29 -2.44 2.76 20.83
CA VAL A 29 -1.29 1.90 21.14
C VAL A 29 0.00 2.70 21.00
N GLU A 30 0.82 2.71 22.05
CA GLU A 30 2.17 3.26 22.02
C GLU A 30 3.19 2.12 22.13
N LEU A 31 3.97 1.88 21.08
CA LEU A 31 4.85 0.71 20.98
C LEU A 31 6.25 0.95 21.54
N GLY A 32 6.70 2.19 21.68
CA GLY A 32 8.14 2.47 21.87
C GLY A 32 8.95 1.86 20.73
N ASN A 33 9.82 0.88 21.02
CA ASN A 33 10.59 0.13 20.02
C ASN A 33 10.06 -1.30 19.78
N THR A 34 8.85 -1.60 20.26
CA THR A 34 8.27 -2.95 20.28
C THR A 34 7.59 -3.30 18.95
N ARG A 35 7.24 -4.57 18.78
CA ARG A 35 6.48 -5.08 17.65
C ARG A 35 5.05 -5.43 18.06
N LEU A 36 4.08 -5.09 17.22
CA LEU A 36 2.69 -5.54 17.33
C LEU A 36 2.35 -6.44 16.14
N TYR A 37 1.79 -7.61 16.42
CA TYR A 37 1.32 -8.56 15.43
C TYR A 37 -0.20 -8.63 15.50
N MET A 38 -0.87 -8.16 14.44
CA MET A 38 -2.30 -8.36 14.22
C MET A 38 -2.47 -9.74 13.60
N SER A 39 -2.71 -10.75 14.44
CA SER A 39 -2.66 -12.17 14.08
C SER A 39 -4.05 -12.76 14.12
N GLY A 40 -4.53 -13.34 13.04
CA GLY A 40 -5.85 -13.98 13.06
C GLY A 40 -6.93 -13.19 12.31
N PRO A 41 -7.99 -13.85 11.80
CA PRO A 41 -8.99 -13.18 10.98
C PRO A 41 -9.85 -12.18 11.77
N ASN A 42 -9.87 -12.30 13.10
CA ASN A 42 -10.68 -11.48 14.00
C ASN A 42 -9.90 -10.33 14.63
N ALA A 43 -8.62 -10.16 14.28
CA ALA A 43 -7.79 -9.11 14.85
C ALA A 43 -8.27 -7.73 14.37
N THR A 44 -8.64 -6.84 15.29
CA THR A 44 -9.03 -5.46 14.96
C THR A 44 -8.25 -4.44 15.80
N LEU A 45 -8.05 -3.25 15.22
CA LEU A 45 -7.31 -2.15 15.83
C LEU A 45 -8.09 -0.84 15.62
N LYS A 46 -8.64 -0.30 16.71
CA LYS A 46 -9.55 0.86 16.72
C LYS A 46 -8.92 2.01 17.52
N GLY A 47 -7.77 2.47 17.06
CA GLY A 47 -7.09 3.61 17.66
C GLY A 47 -5.81 3.96 16.92
N ASN A 48 -5.24 5.10 17.29
CA ASN A 48 -3.97 5.54 16.73
C ASN A 48 -2.84 4.63 17.25
N VAL A 49 -1.86 4.36 16.39
CA VAL A 49 -0.66 3.63 16.77
C VAL A 49 0.56 4.51 16.60
N SER A 50 1.32 4.68 17.67
CA SER A 50 2.58 5.41 17.68
C SER A 50 3.74 4.51 18.10
N GLY A 51 4.93 4.83 17.63
CA GLY A 51 6.16 4.21 18.09
C GLY A 51 7.38 4.91 17.53
N SER A 52 8.57 4.44 17.92
CA SER A 52 9.83 4.92 17.38
C SER A 52 10.10 4.33 15.99
N LYS A 53 11.21 4.77 15.38
CA LYS A 53 11.71 4.23 14.10
C LYS A 53 12.00 2.71 14.11
N ASP A 54 12.12 2.11 15.29
CA ASP A 54 12.41 0.68 15.45
C ASP A 54 11.14 -0.15 15.71
N SER A 55 10.00 0.51 15.90
CA SER A 55 8.72 -0.16 16.10
C SER A 55 8.18 -0.76 14.80
N VAL A 56 7.48 -1.89 14.93
CA VAL A 56 6.92 -2.61 13.78
C VAL A 56 5.49 -3.02 14.05
N VAL A 57 4.58 -2.73 13.14
CA VAL A 57 3.24 -3.34 13.10
C VAL A 57 3.23 -4.37 11.97
N THR A 58 2.83 -5.61 12.27
CA THR A 58 2.70 -6.69 11.29
C THR A 58 1.23 -7.05 11.14
N ILE A 59 0.74 -7.02 9.91
CA ILE A 59 -0.60 -7.45 9.51
C ILE A 59 -0.48 -8.88 8.99
N GLY A 60 -1.07 -9.82 9.73
CA GLY A 60 -0.92 -11.26 9.51
C GLY A 60 -0.15 -11.95 10.65
N GLY A 61 -0.46 -13.24 10.87
CA GLY A 61 0.15 -14.06 11.91
C GLY A 61 1.58 -14.52 11.59
N LYS A 62 2.41 -14.65 12.63
CA LYS A 62 3.74 -15.29 12.55
C LYS A 62 3.58 -16.81 12.62
N GLY A 63 3.41 -17.49 11.49
CA GLY A 63 3.40 -18.96 11.44
C GLY A 63 2.60 -19.55 10.27
N ALA A 64 2.88 -20.82 9.95
CA ALA A 64 2.32 -21.56 8.80
C ALA A 64 0.81 -21.89 8.88
N ALA A 65 0.15 -21.60 10.00
CA ALA A 65 -1.30 -21.61 10.08
C ALA A 65 -1.82 -20.27 9.56
N THR A 66 -2.17 -20.27 8.28
CA THR A 66 -2.69 -19.16 7.48
C THR A 66 -3.99 -18.60 8.05
N GLU A 67 -3.89 -17.79 9.10
CA GLU A 67 -4.98 -16.92 9.46
C GLU A 67 -4.75 -15.56 8.78
N ASN A 68 -5.08 -15.54 7.49
CA ASN A 68 -5.11 -14.33 6.68
C ASN A 68 -5.95 -13.27 7.38
N LEU A 69 -5.41 -12.07 7.52
CA LEU A 69 -6.12 -10.93 8.08
C LEU A 69 -6.43 -9.95 6.96
N ASP A 70 -7.70 -9.58 6.77
CA ASP A 70 -8.10 -8.39 5.99
C ASP A 70 -8.44 -7.27 6.97
N LEU A 71 -7.44 -6.43 7.29
CA LEU A 71 -7.59 -5.34 8.24
C LEU A 71 -8.03 -4.07 7.52
N THR A 72 -9.21 -3.56 7.86
CA THR A 72 -9.58 -2.16 7.55
C THR A 72 -9.14 -1.25 8.68
N TYR A 73 -8.34 -0.24 8.34
CA TYR A 73 -7.75 0.69 9.31
C TYR A 73 -8.11 2.14 8.97
N THR A 74 -8.68 2.84 9.95
CA THR A 74 -9.28 4.18 9.80
C THR A 74 -8.70 5.21 10.79
N HIS A 75 -7.52 4.91 11.37
CA HIS A 75 -6.83 5.71 12.37
C HIS A 75 -5.39 6.01 11.92
N ASP A 76 -4.67 6.83 12.69
CA ASP A 76 -3.32 7.23 12.33
C ASP A 76 -2.27 6.25 12.86
N MET A 77 -1.34 5.83 11.99
CA MET A 77 -0.22 4.97 12.35
C MET A 77 1.11 5.60 11.98
N ASN A 78 1.87 5.95 13.02
CA ASN A 78 3.22 6.48 12.92
C ASN A 78 4.19 5.55 13.68
N VAL A 79 4.77 4.61 12.94
CA VAL A 79 5.72 3.60 13.44
C VAL A 79 6.92 3.54 12.51
N GLY A 80 7.95 2.79 12.90
CA GLY A 80 9.10 2.54 12.04
C GLY A 80 8.74 1.84 10.74
N THR A 81 8.00 0.74 10.83
CA THR A 81 7.61 -0.05 9.66
C THR A 81 6.27 -0.76 9.86
N VAL A 82 5.45 -0.78 8.80
CA VAL A 82 4.28 -1.63 8.68
C VAL A 82 4.61 -2.78 7.74
N LYS A 83 4.44 -4.02 8.21
CA LYS A 83 4.64 -5.22 7.41
C LYS A 83 3.29 -5.84 7.09
N ILE A 84 3.05 -6.15 5.83
CA ILE A 84 1.85 -6.86 5.39
C ILE A 84 2.30 -8.21 4.86
N LEU A 85 1.95 -9.28 5.55
CA LEU A 85 2.38 -10.62 5.16
C LEU A 85 1.57 -11.15 3.98
N SER A 86 2.15 -12.11 3.24
CA SER A 86 1.47 -12.82 2.17
C SER A 86 0.15 -13.43 2.67
N GLY A 87 -0.89 -13.37 1.84
CA GLY A 87 -2.25 -13.78 2.18
C GLY A 87 -3.05 -12.77 3.03
N SER A 88 -2.40 -11.78 3.64
CA SER A 88 -3.08 -10.72 4.40
C SER A 88 -3.33 -9.47 3.56
N ALA A 89 -4.28 -8.64 4.00
CA ALA A 89 -4.64 -7.39 3.39
C ALA A 89 -4.68 -6.26 4.43
N LEU A 90 -4.26 -5.07 4.01
CA LEU A 90 -4.43 -3.82 4.74
C LEU A 90 -5.20 -2.83 3.86
N ARG A 91 -6.36 -2.38 4.35
CA ARG A 91 -7.21 -1.38 3.69
C ARG A 91 -7.15 -0.08 4.47
N LEU A 92 -6.65 0.97 3.83
CA LEU A 92 -6.56 2.30 4.44
C LEU A 92 -7.84 3.08 4.14
N GLY A 93 -8.68 3.17 5.17
CA GLY A 93 -10.00 3.77 5.13
C GLY A 93 -11.13 2.78 4.81
N ASP A 94 -12.36 3.17 5.15
CA ASP A 94 -13.60 2.40 4.96
C ASP A 94 -14.53 3.02 3.89
N GLY A 95 -13.99 3.95 3.08
CA GLY A 95 -14.73 4.73 2.10
C GLY A 95 -15.37 6.01 2.65
N HIS A 96 -15.46 6.18 3.98
CA HIS A 96 -16.01 7.38 4.62
C HIS A 96 -14.97 8.09 5.49
N LYS A 97 -14.20 7.32 6.26
CA LYS A 97 -13.11 7.77 7.11
C LYS A 97 -11.80 7.20 6.59
N THR A 98 -10.74 7.99 6.69
CA THR A 98 -9.37 7.54 6.47
C THR A 98 -8.48 8.04 7.59
N GLY A 99 -7.50 7.24 7.93
CA GLY A 99 -6.38 7.65 8.78
C GLY A 99 -5.10 7.65 7.95
N SER A 100 -4.05 8.24 8.49
CA SER A 100 -2.75 8.37 7.81
C SER A 100 -1.77 7.28 8.26
N ILE A 101 -1.02 6.71 7.32
CA ILE A 101 0.17 5.91 7.63
C ILE A 101 1.40 6.67 7.14
N THR A 102 2.19 7.22 8.05
CA THR A 102 3.42 7.96 7.71
C THR A 102 4.69 7.12 7.84
N SER A 103 4.53 5.79 7.80
CA SER A 103 5.57 4.80 8.09
C SER A 103 6.20 4.24 6.81
N ASN A 104 7.32 3.53 6.94
CA ASN A 104 7.78 2.63 5.88
C ASN A 104 6.81 1.44 5.75
N ILE A 105 6.60 0.94 4.55
CA ILE A 105 5.76 -0.24 4.30
C ILE A 105 6.55 -1.33 3.59
N ASP A 106 6.60 -2.51 4.20
CA ASP A 106 7.02 -3.76 3.56
C ASP A 106 5.77 -4.56 3.18
N ASN A 107 5.40 -4.56 1.90
CA ASN A 107 4.20 -5.24 1.41
C ASN A 107 4.55 -6.57 0.74
N ALA A 108 4.08 -7.69 1.29
CA ALA A 108 4.04 -9.01 0.66
C ALA A 108 2.61 -9.52 0.45
N GLY A 109 1.59 -8.78 0.92
CA GLY A 109 0.18 -9.10 0.77
C GLY A 109 -0.54 -8.12 -0.15
N SER A 110 -1.74 -7.69 0.24
CA SER A 110 -2.56 -6.75 -0.51
C SER A 110 -2.72 -5.43 0.24
N LEU A 111 -2.30 -4.32 -0.36
CA LEU A 111 -2.41 -2.98 0.22
C LEU A 111 -3.39 -2.13 -0.59
N TYR A 112 -4.44 -1.64 0.06
CA TYR A 112 -5.49 -0.85 -0.59
C TYR A 112 -5.51 0.59 -0.08
N PHE A 113 -5.54 1.53 -1.01
CA PHE A 113 -5.71 2.96 -0.73
C PHE A 113 -7.08 3.44 -1.24
N ASN A 114 -7.87 4.04 -0.34
CA ASN A 114 -9.18 4.62 -0.68
C ASN A 114 -9.16 6.13 -0.89
N PHE A 115 -8.07 6.82 -0.51
CA PHE A 115 -7.92 8.27 -0.59
C PHE A 115 -6.51 8.64 -1.05
N ASN A 116 -6.27 9.93 -1.27
CA ASN A 116 -4.90 10.42 -1.43
C ASN A 116 -4.11 10.10 -0.16
N THR A 117 -2.94 9.50 -0.30
CA THR A 117 -2.15 9.03 0.83
C THR A 117 -0.67 9.33 0.59
N THR A 118 0.04 9.70 1.65
CA THR A 118 1.50 9.83 1.63
C THR A 118 2.10 8.86 2.64
N ILE A 119 3.00 7.99 2.18
CA ILE A 119 3.78 7.06 3.02
C ILE A 119 5.27 7.40 2.95
N SER A 120 6.08 6.91 3.89
CA SER A 120 7.51 7.24 3.94
C SER A 120 8.30 6.57 2.83
N ALA A 121 8.31 5.24 2.80
CA ALA A 121 8.93 4.42 1.76
C ALA A 121 8.11 3.15 1.54
N LEU A 122 8.28 2.50 0.39
CA LEU A 122 7.54 1.28 0.06
C LEU A 122 8.43 0.24 -0.61
N ASN A 123 8.46 -0.94 -0.02
CA ASN A 123 9.08 -2.13 -0.56
C ASN A 123 7.96 -3.13 -0.93
N ASN A 124 7.72 -3.33 -2.23
CA ASN A 124 6.54 -4.03 -2.73
C ASN A 124 6.87 -5.36 -3.40
N SER A 125 6.60 -6.46 -2.70
CA SER A 125 6.57 -7.83 -3.22
C SER A 125 5.15 -8.40 -3.40
N GLY A 126 4.15 -7.69 -2.87
CA GLY A 126 2.73 -8.03 -2.99
C GLY A 126 2.01 -7.21 -4.06
N THR A 127 0.72 -6.93 -3.82
CA THR A 127 -0.08 -6.06 -4.70
C THR A 127 -0.49 -4.78 -3.99
N VAL A 128 -0.32 -3.65 -4.65
CA VAL A 128 -0.84 -2.34 -4.25
C VAL A 128 -2.00 -1.97 -5.15
N PHE A 129 -3.11 -1.56 -4.54
CA PHE A 129 -4.29 -1.05 -5.23
C PHE A 129 -4.43 0.44 -4.94
N VAL A 130 -4.01 1.28 -5.90
CA VAL A 130 -4.33 2.72 -5.88
C VAL A 130 -5.76 2.84 -6.37
N GLY A 131 -6.70 3.21 -5.49
CA GLY A 131 -8.12 3.26 -5.85
C GLY A 131 -8.77 1.89 -6.04
N GLY A 132 -8.61 1.00 -5.06
CA GLY A 132 -9.13 -0.37 -5.11
C GLY A 132 -10.66 -0.53 -5.00
N ASP A 133 -11.42 0.57 -4.93
CA ASP A 133 -12.89 0.53 -4.82
C ASP A 133 -13.60 0.23 -6.14
N ASN A 134 -12.89 0.32 -7.27
CA ASN A 134 -13.41 0.14 -8.64
C ASN A 134 -14.59 1.07 -8.98
N LYS A 135 -14.75 2.17 -8.25
CA LYS A 135 -15.88 3.09 -8.39
C LYS A 135 -15.43 4.48 -8.78
N THR A 136 -14.30 4.92 -8.24
CA THR A 136 -13.79 6.26 -8.48
C THR A 136 -12.33 6.21 -8.89
N VAL A 137 -11.92 7.22 -9.68
CA VAL A 137 -10.55 7.42 -10.18
C VAL A 137 -10.09 8.81 -9.79
N GLY A 138 -8.78 9.05 -9.78
CA GLY A 138 -8.17 10.35 -9.49
C GLY A 138 -7.43 10.44 -8.16
N ARG A 139 -7.12 9.29 -7.53
CA ARG A 139 -6.37 9.21 -6.27
C ARG A 139 -4.88 9.24 -6.52
N THR A 140 -4.13 9.74 -5.55
CA THR A 140 -2.67 9.74 -5.60
C THR A 140 -2.08 9.04 -4.39
N LEU A 141 -1.30 7.99 -4.64
CA LEU A 141 -0.36 7.44 -3.68
C LEU A 141 0.97 8.17 -3.84
N THR A 142 1.39 8.90 -2.81
CA THR A 142 2.69 9.56 -2.74
C THR A 142 3.63 8.77 -1.84
N ILE A 143 4.83 8.48 -2.31
CA ILE A 143 5.93 7.90 -1.55
C ILE A 143 6.95 9.01 -1.34
N ALA A 144 7.15 9.43 -0.09
CA ALA A 144 7.99 10.58 0.24
C ALA A 144 9.50 10.29 0.04
N GLY A 145 9.92 9.05 0.22
CA GLY A 145 11.24 8.53 -0.05
C GLY A 145 11.22 7.52 -1.19
N ASP A 146 11.92 6.41 -1.00
CA ASP A 146 12.18 5.45 -2.08
C ASP A 146 11.07 4.42 -2.26
N TYR A 147 10.93 3.97 -3.50
CA TYR A 147 10.08 2.84 -3.89
C TYR A 147 10.92 1.70 -4.44
N ARG A 148 10.77 0.51 -3.87
CA ARG A 148 11.44 -0.70 -4.36
C ARG A 148 10.42 -1.74 -4.82
N GLY A 149 10.44 -2.05 -6.11
CA GLY A 149 9.68 -3.15 -6.70
C GLY A 149 10.42 -4.48 -6.53
N ASN A 150 9.77 -5.48 -5.94
CA ASN A 150 10.29 -6.84 -5.78
C ASN A 150 9.47 -7.84 -6.58
N ASN A 151 9.28 -7.58 -7.88
CA ASN A 151 8.32 -8.29 -8.71
C ASN A 151 6.88 -8.20 -8.16
N GLY A 152 6.59 -7.13 -7.42
CA GLY A 152 5.24 -6.84 -6.94
C GLY A 152 4.40 -6.14 -8.00
N THR A 153 3.10 -6.01 -7.73
CA THR A 153 2.13 -5.40 -8.64
C THR A 153 1.64 -4.06 -8.08
N VAL A 154 1.44 -3.08 -8.95
CA VAL A 154 0.68 -1.85 -8.67
C VAL A 154 -0.49 -1.79 -9.64
N THR A 155 -1.71 -1.64 -9.11
CA THR A 155 -2.93 -1.46 -9.89
C THR A 155 -3.36 -0.01 -9.82
N ILE A 156 -3.65 0.58 -10.98
CA ILE A 156 -4.08 1.97 -11.16
C ILE A 156 -5.41 1.96 -11.91
N SER A 157 -6.43 2.62 -11.36
CA SER A 157 -7.70 2.80 -12.06
C SER A 157 -7.67 4.05 -12.93
N THR A 158 -8.10 3.92 -14.18
CA THR A 158 -8.09 5.01 -15.18
C THR A 158 -9.41 5.03 -15.93
N MET A 159 -10.00 6.20 -16.13
CA MET A 159 -11.05 6.39 -17.12
C MET A 159 -10.38 6.67 -18.46
N LEU A 160 -10.14 5.62 -19.25
CA LEU A 160 -9.35 5.69 -20.49
C LEU A 160 -10.00 6.62 -21.53
N GLY A 161 -9.21 7.56 -22.02
CA GLY A 161 -9.52 8.58 -23.03
C GLY A 161 -8.21 9.09 -23.64
N GLY A 162 -8.08 10.41 -23.86
CA GLY A 162 -6.82 11.04 -24.31
C GLY A 162 -5.84 11.37 -23.17
N ASP A 163 -4.81 12.17 -23.45
CA ASP A 163 -3.70 12.50 -22.52
C ASP A 163 -4.17 13.03 -21.14
N HIS A 164 -5.31 13.72 -21.12
CA HIS A 164 -5.91 14.32 -19.93
C HIS A 164 -6.88 13.38 -19.18
N SER A 165 -6.79 12.07 -19.41
CA SER A 165 -7.65 11.08 -18.77
C SER A 165 -7.57 11.17 -17.24
N LYS A 166 -8.73 11.05 -16.59
CA LYS A 166 -8.79 10.96 -15.14
C LYS A 166 -8.22 9.61 -14.70
N THR A 167 -7.13 9.64 -13.95
CA THR A 167 -6.39 8.45 -13.56
C THR A 167 -5.90 8.54 -12.12
N ASP A 168 -5.81 7.38 -11.47
CA ASP A 168 -5.03 7.26 -10.25
C ASP A 168 -3.52 7.39 -10.54
N LYS A 169 -2.73 7.79 -9.55
CA LYS A 169 -1.30 8.06 -9.72
C LYS A 169 -0.46 7.46 -8.61
N LEU A 170 0.71 6.95 -9.00
CA LEU A 170 1.82 6.67 -8.10
C LEU A 170 2.87 7.78 -8.26
N VAL A 171 3.13 8.53 -7.20
CA VAL A 171 4.17 9.57 -7.16
C VAL A 171 5.27 9.14 -6.20
N VAL A 172 6.51 9.08 -6.67
CA VAL A 172 7.70 8.75 -5.89
C VAL A 172 8.60 9.97 -5.84
N LYS A 173 8.77 10.55 -4.64
CA LYS A 173 9.63 11.72 -4.44
C LYS A 173 11.11 11.33 -4.33
N GLY A 174 11.40 10.14 -3.82
CA GLY A 174 12.74 9.55 -3.82
C GLY A 174 13.02 8.75 -5.09
N SER A 175 13.87 7.75 -4.97
CA SER A 175 14.32 6.91 -6.08
C SER A 175 13.48 5.64 -6.24
N THR A 176 13.41 5.11 -7.45
CA THR A 176 12.85 3.78 -7.74
C THR A 176 13.95 2.76 -7.98
N SER A 177 13.72 1.51 -7.59
CA SER A 177 14.60 0.38 -7.92
C SER A 177 13.82 -0.93 -8.08
N GLY A 178 14.43 -1.93 -8.72
CA GLY A 178 13.85 -3.27 -8.90
C GLY A 178 12.76 -3.31 -9.98
N THR A 179 11.82 -4.24 -9.87
CA THR A 179 10.82 -4.53 -10.92
C THR A 179 9.41 -4.50 -10.34
N THR A 180 8.50 -3.85 -11.07
CA THR A 180 7.09 -3.75 -10.74
C THR A 180 6.23 -4.08 -11.95
N HIS A 181 5.20 -4.89 -11.74
CA HIS A 181 4.12 -5.09 -12.70
C HIS A 181 3.07 -3.99 -12.53
N LEU A 182 2.83 -3.22 -13.58
CA LEU A 182 1.83 -2.15 -13.57
C LEU A 182 0.56 -2.64 -14.27
N VAL A 183 -0.55 -2.65 -13.58
CA VAL A 183 -1.87 -3.05 -14.11
C VAL A 183 -2.75 -1.82 -14.20
N ILE A 184 -3.32 -1.58 -15.38
CA ILE A 184 -4.30 -0.50 -15.59
C ILE A 184 -5.69 -1.08 -15.65
N LYS A 185 -6.57 -0.55 -14.81
CA LYS A 185 -7.98 -0.91 -14.81
C LYS A 185 -8.80 0.20 -15.44
N ASN A 186 -9.43 -0.09 -16.58
CA ASN A 186 -10.37 0.86 -17.19
C ASN A 186 -11.66 0.96 -16.36
N ILE A 187 -12.00 2.16 -15.88
CA ILE A 187 -13.24 2.45 -15.16
C ILE A 187 -14.10 3.38 -16.01
N GLY A 188 -14.91 2.77 -16.89
CA GLY A 188 -15.90 3.48 -17.69
C GLY A 188 -15.34 4.39 -18.80
N GLY A 189 -14.05 4.28 -19.13
CA GLY A 189 -13.45 5.01 -20.25
C GLY A 189 -13.77 4.35 -21.59
N THR A 190 -13.98 5.18 -22.61
CA THR A 190 -14.27 4.73 -23.99
C THR A 190 -13.01 4.52 -24.82
N GLY A 191 -11.85 4.96 -24.32
CA GLY A 191 -10.62 5.06 -25.09
C GLY A 191 -10.60 6.29 -26.02
N ALA A 192 -9.40 6.81 -26.27
CA ALA A 192 -9.12 7.79 -27.31
C ALA A 192 -7.63 7.72 -27.66
N GLN A 193 -7.27 8.31 -28.81
CA GLN A 193 -5.87 8.46 -29.16
C GLN A 193 -5.19 9.45 -28.21
N THR A 194 -4.00 9.06 -27.74
CA THR A 194 -3.10 9.90 -26.95
C THR A 194 -2.00 10.50 -27.84
N THR A 195 -1.49 11.67 -27.49
CA THR A 195 -0.29 12.22 -28.12
C THR A 195 0.93 11.95 -27.23
N GLU A 196 0.86 12.39 -25.98
CA GLU A 196 1.93 12.20 -24.98
C GLU A 196 1.73 10.93 -24.13
N GLY A 197 0.47 10.48 -24.02
CA GLY A 197 0.08 9.36 -23.17
C GLY A 197 -0.46 9.81 -21.81
N ILE A 198 -1.09 8.88 -21.09
CA ILE A 198 -1.72 9.16 -19.79
C ILE A 198 -0.69 8.92 -18.68
N LYS A 199 -0.23 9.98 -18.01
CA LYS A 199 0.77 9.87 -16.92
C LYS A 199 0.19 9.24 -15.66
N VAL A 200 0.67 8.05 -15.31
CA VAL A 200 0.20 7.24 -14.17
C VAL A 200 1.26 7.00 -13.10
N VAL A 201 2.55 7.09 -13.44
CA VAL A 201 3.67 7.05 -12.50
C VAL A 201 4.53 8.30 -12.67
N ASP A 202 4.91 8.92 -11.57
CA ASP A 202 5.81 10.08 -11.51
C ASP A 202 6.97 9.81 -10.56
N VAL A 203 8.22 9.96 -11.01
CA VAL A 203 9.42 9.71 -10.20
C VAL A 203 10.30 10.96 -10.22
N GLN A 204 10.60 11.50 -9.04
CA GLN A 204 11.36 12.74 -8.89
C GLN A 204 12.84 12.50 -8.56
N GLY A 205 13.18 11.35 -7.99
CA GLY A 205 14.56 10.91 -7.75
C GLY A 205 15.12 10.06 -8.90
N ALA A 206 16.14 9.25 -8.60
CA ALA A 206 16.71 8.31 -9.58
C ALA A 206 15.65 7.27 -9.98
N SER A 207 15.52 6.98 -11.27
CA SER A 207 14.44 6.13 -11.79
C SER A 207 14.99 4.80 -12.31
N ASP A 208 15.76 4.11 -11.46
CA ASP A 208 16.44 2.85 -11.80
C ASP A 208 15.51 1.62 -11.71
N GLY A 209 14.28 1.80 -11.24
CA GLY A 209 13.24 0.78 -11.23
C GLY A 209 12.55 0.61 -12.58
N ILE A 210 12.17 -0.62 -12.89
CA ILE A 210 11.50 -1.01 -14.14
C ILE A 210 10.01 -1.26 -13.89
N PHE A 211 9.15 -0.62 -14.68
CA PHE A 211 7.71 -0.88 -14.67
C PHE A 211 7.29 -1.62 -15.94
N HIS A 212 6.80 -2.85 -15.79
CA HIS A 212 6.25 -3.65 -16.88
C HIS A 212 4.75 -3.45 -16.93
N LEU A 213 4.25 -2.82 -17.98
CA LEU A 213 2.81 -2.68 -18.18
C LEU A 213 2.23 -4.07 -18.52
N VAL A 214 1.26 -4.52 -17.73
CA VAL A 214 0.60 -5.81 -17.91
C VAL A 214 -0.63 -5.63 -18.79
N GLY A 215 -0.67 -6.36 -19.90
CA GLY A 215 -1.74 -6.32 -20.91
C GLY A 215 -1.22 -5.98 -22.30
N ASP A 216 -2.11 -5.96 -23.27
CA ASP A 216 -1.79 -5.74 -24.69
C ASP A 216 -1.64 -4.24 -25.02
N TYR A 217 -0.75 -3.57 -24.29
CA TYR A 217 -0.41 -2.17 -24.54
C TYR A 217 0.83 -2.09 -25.41
N ASN A 218 0.63 -1.70 -26.66
CA ASN A 218 1.71 -1.54 -27.63
C ASN A 218 1.96 -0.05 -27.92
N HIS A 219 3.22 0.35 -27.95
CA HIS A 219 3.62 1.62 -28.54
C HIS A 219 4.51 1.34 -29.75
N LYS A 220 4.04 1.67 -30.96
CA LYS A 220 4.75 1.40 -32.23
C LYS A 220 5.08 -0.08 -32.48
N GLY A 221 4.26 -1.00 -31.97
CA GLY A 221 4.41 -2.45 -32.18
C GLY A 221 5.23 -3.20 -31.12
N GLU A 222 5.76 -2.50 -30.11
CA GLU A 222 6.50 -3.09 -28.99
C GLU A 222 5.71 -3.00 -27.67
N PRO A 223 5.82 -4.00 -26.78
CA PRO A 223 5.27 -3.92 -25.43
C PRO A 223 5.82 -2.72 -24.67
N VAL A 224 4.96 -1.99 -23.95
CA VAL A 224 5.40 -0.84 -23.16
C VAL A 224 6.16 -1.29 -21.91
N VAL A 225 7.48 -1.16 -21.97
CA VAL A 225 8.39 -1.22 -20.83
C VAL A 225 8.90 0.19 -20.56
N VAL A 226 8.77 0.65 -19.32
CA VAL A 226 9.25 1.99 -18.94
C VAL A 226 10.41 1.86 -17.96
N ALA A 227 11.55 2.42 -18.39
CA ALA A 227 12.71 2.72 -17.56
C ALA A 227 13.00 4.23 -17.71
N GLY A 228 13.00 4.97 -16.59
CA GLY A 228 13.24 6.42 -16.56
C GLY A 228 11.99 7.31 -16.48
N GLY A 229 12.03 8.33 -15.61
CA GLY A 229 11.21 9.55 -15.62
C GLY A 229 9.72 9.47 -15.27
N GLY A 230 9.09 8.30 -15.39
CA GLY A 230 7.66 8.10 -15.15
C GLY A 230 6.97 7.33 -16.28
N VAL A 231 5.76 6.82 -16.03
CA VAL A 231 5.02 5.95 -16.96
C VAL A 231 3.84 6.70 -17.57
N CYS A 232 3.81 6.78 -18.90
CA CYS A 232 2.66 7.22 -19.67
C CYS A 232 2.04 6.05 -20.43
N LEU A 233 0.71 5.92 -20.39
CA LEU A 233 -0.01 4.91 -21.17
C LEU A 233 -0.12 5.35 -22.64
N PRO A 234 0.19 4.48 -23.61
CA PRO A 234 0.03 4.80 -25.04
C PRO A 234 -1.44 4.76 -25.46
N SER A 235 -1.69 5.11 -26.72
CA SER A 235 -2.99 4.95 -27.36
C SER A 235 -3.39 3.48 -27.38
N LEU A 236 -4.69 3.23 -27.16
CA LEU A 236 -5.33 1.94 -27.43
C LEU A 236 -5.47 1.71 -28.94
#